data_AF-A0A0F9BYL3-F1
#
_entry.id   AF-A0A0F9BYL3-F1
#
_cell.length_a   1.000
_cell.length_b   1.000
_cell.length_c   1.000
_cell.angle_alpha   90.00
_cell.angle_beta   90.00
_cell.angle_gamma   90.00
#
_symmetry.space_group_name_H-M   'P 1'
#
loop_
_entity.id
_entity.type
_entity.pdbx_description
1 polymer ?
#
loop_
_entity_poly.entity_id
_entity_poly.type
_entity_poly.pdbx_seq_one_letter_code
_entity_poly.pdbx_strand_id
1 'polypeptide(L)'
;QIASGQTAGDFNGRTIVFGDTSTGTVCAGLDGATEPKWRNYADEYTVVDNSLLKKFRKAFRLTRFFPPKFINNPGEDQLTDRMVYVPGDVYDSLGDMLDKRDDNSQPQDLMGGVRVRINENGVPFVNGHPIVYIPYLDNDQYNPIYAVDWTKLRTVVQDGYWMEEKAPMKSPTQHTVLVVYVDGRCCILCLNRRTAGFVLHLAH
;
A
#
# COMPACT_ATOMS: atom_id res chain seq x y z
N GLN A 1 -4.94 -4.12 -10.55
CA GLN A 1 -4.20 -4.79 -11.64
C GLN A 1 -4.29 -3.97 -12.93
N ILE A 2 -3.24 -4.05 -13.76
CA ILE A 2 -3.22 -3.43 -15.09
C ILE A 2 -4.02 -4.31 -16.07
N ALA A 3 -4.60 -3.67 -17.07
CA ALA A 3 -5.18 -4.36 -18.23
C ALA A 3 -4.14 -5.24 -18.92
N SER A 4 -4.46 -6.51 -19.24
CA SER A 4 -3.61 -7.33 -20.10
C SER A 4 -3.24 -6.57 -21.37
N GLY A 5 -1.93 -6.40 -21.62
CA GLY A 5 -1.39 -5.69 -22.79
C GLY A 5 -0.96 -4.23 -22.59
N GLN A 6 -0.91 -3.70 -21.36
CA GLN A 6 -0.38 -2.36 -21.07
C GLN A 6 0.85 -2.42 -20.15
N THR A 7 2.04 -2.53 -20.73
CA THR A 7 3.34 -2.62 -20.03
C THR A 7 3.92 -1.25 -19.61
N ALA A 8 3.25 -0.14 -19.95
CA ALA A 8 3.69 1.21 -19.65
C ALA A 8 2.95 1.80 -18.44
N GLY A 9 3.71 2.24 -17.43
CA GLY A 9 3.16 2.88 -16.24
C GLY A 9 2.40 4.18 -16.53
N ASP A 10 1.09 4.16 -16.30
CA ASP A 10 0.19 5.29 -16.40
C ASP A 10 -1.06 5.05 -15.52
N PHE A 11 -2.06 5.93 -15.57
CA PHE A 11 -3.36 5.79 -14.91
C PHE A 11 -4.24 4.71 -15.58
N ASN A 12 -3.74 3.48 -15.60
CA ASN A 12 -4.34 2.32 -16.26
C ASN A 12 -4.90 1.28 -15.28
N GLY A 13 -4.84 1.54 -13.97
CA GLY A 13 -5.37 0.68 -12.91
C GLY A 13 -6.90 0.65 -12.89
N ARG A 14 -7.49 -0.08 -13.85
CA ARG A 14 -8.94 -0.22 -14.03
C ARG A 14 -9.53 -1.37 -13.20
N THR A 15 -8.81 -2.50 -13.14
CA THR A 15 -9.32 -3.74 -12.57
C THR A 15 -9.16 -3.74 -11.05
N ILE A 16 -10.27 -3.99 -10.37
CA ILE A 16 -10.37 -4.23 -8.93
C ILE A 16 -10.39 -5.74 -8.74
N VAL A 17 -9.58 -6.23 -7.81
CA VAL A 17 -9.59 -7.62 -7.37
C VAL A 17 -10.24 -7.64 -6.01
N PHE A 18 -11.27 -8.47 -5.83
CA PHE A 18 -11.94 -8.66 -4.55
C PHE A 18 -11.28 -9.82 -3.78
N GLY A 19 -11.57 -9.92 -2.48
CA GLY A 19 -10.96 -10.94 -1.60
C GLY A 19 -11.30 -12.39 -1.98
N ASP A 20 -12.29 -12.59 -2.86
CA ASP A 20 -12.67 -13.88 -3.43
C ASP A 20 -12.00 -14.15 -4.80
N THR A 21 -10.97 -13.37 -5.16
CA THR A 21 -10.27 -13.36 -6.46
C THR A 21 -11.11 -12.95 -7.67
N SER A 22 -12.39 -12.62 -7.48
CA SER A 22 -13.21 -12.07 -8.55
C SER A 22 -12.68 -10.70 -8.98
N THR A 23 -12.87 -10.36 -10.24
CA THR A 23 -12.43 -9.09 -10.80
C THR A 23 -13.62 -8.25 -11.24
N GLY A 24 -13.55 -6.94 -11.00
CA GLY A 24 -14.56 -5.99 -11.43
C GLY A 24 -13.94 -4.69 -11.91
N THR A 25 -14.67 -3.95 -12.74
CA THR A 25 -14.28 -2.59 -13.16
C THR A 25 -15.14 -1.51 -12.52
N VAL A 26 -16.28 -1.90 -11.94
CA VAL A 26 -17.25 -0.98 -11.34
C VAL A 26 -17.05 -0.93 -9.82
N CYS A 27 -16.92 0.27 -9.26
CA CYS A 27 -17.01 0.49 -7.81
C CYS A 27 -17.65 1.85 -7.53
N ALA A 28 -18.48 1.91 -6.49
CA ALA A 28 -19.21 3.12 -6.09
C ALA A 28 -20.03 3.78 -7.24
N GLY A 29 -20.55 2.96 -8.17
CA GLY A 29 -21.34 3.44 -9.31
C GLY A 29 -20.53 4.05 -10.46
N LEU A 30 -19.19 4.04 -10.38
CA LEU A 30 -18.29 4.46 -11.44
C LEU A 30 -17.59 3.25 -12.07
N ASP A 31 -17.48 3.24 -13.40
CA ASP A 31 -16.80 2.18 -14.13
C ASP A 31 -15.40 2.64 -14.58
N GLY A 32 -14.38 1.87 -14.19
CA GLY A 32 -12.99 2.11 -14.54
C GLY A 32 -12.70 1.85 -16.01
N ALA A 33 -13.55 1.14 -16.74
CA ALA A 33 -13.42 1.00 -18.19
C ALA A 33 -13.79 2.31 -18.91
N THR A 34 -14.81 3.03 -18.45
CA THR A 34 -15.34 4.23 -19.12
C THR A 34 -14.71 5.52 -18.61
N GLU A 35 -14.38 5.62 -17.32
CA GLU A 35 -13.90 6.87 -16.70
C GLU A 35 -12.37 6.88 -16.50
N PRO A 36 -11.57 7.39 -17.47
CA PRO A 36 -10.11 7.39 -17.36
C PRO A 36 -9.60 8.28 -16.23
N LYS A 37 -10.38 9.29 -15.80
CA LYS A 37 -9.99 10.19 -14.71
C LYS A 37 -10.01 9.51 -13.34
N TRP A 38 -10.76 8.41 -13.19
CA TRP A 38 -10.96 7.70 -11.93
C TRP A 38 -9.93 6.58 -11.69
N ARG A 39 -9.19 6.19 -12.73
CA ARG A 39 -8.21 5.09 -12.68
C ARG A 39 -7.02 5.44 -11.79
N ASN A 40 -6.48 4.41 -11.12
CA ASN A 40 -5.26 4.57 -10.33
C ASN A 40 -4.00 4.41 -11.20
N TYR A 41 -2.87 4.95 -10.73
CA TYR A 41 -1.58 4.65 -11.34
C TYR A 41 -1.21 3.20 -11.07
N ALA A 42 -0.86 2.48 -12.14
CA ALA A 42 -0.35 1.14 -12.06
C ALA A 42 0.73 0.93 -13.12
N ASP A 43 1.80 0.21 -12.76
CA ASP A 43 2.90 -0.14 -13.65
C ASP A 43 3.39 -1.56 -13.30
N GLU A 44 4.16 -2.17 -14.20
CA GLU A 44 4.74 -3.50 -14.00
C GLU A 44 6.25 -3.39 -13.72
N TYR A 45 6.86 -4.38 -13.11
CA TYR A 45 8.30 -4.47 -12.96
C TYR A 45 8.76 -5.90 -13.19
N THR A 46 9.96 -6.10 -13.73
CA THR A 46 10.48 -7.45 -14.02
C THR A 46 11.47 -7.91 -12.96
N VAL A 47 12.34 -6.99 -12.53
CA VAL A 47 13.40 -7.22 -11.54
C VAL A 47 13.51 -5.98 -10.66
N VAL A 48 13.86 -6.19 -9.40
CA VAL A 48 14.16 -5.13 -8.43
C VAL A 48 15.53 -4.55 -8.75
N ASP A 49 15.51 -3.51 -9.60
CA ASP A 49 16.70 -2.89 -10.19
C ASP A 49 16.60 -1.35 -10.26
N ASN A 50 17.65 -0.70 -10.80
CA ASN A 50 17.63 0.74 -11.10
C ASN A 50 16.46 1.15 -12.03
N SER A 51 15.92 0.23 -12.83
CA SER A 51 14.72 0.44 -13.66
C SER A 51 13.46 0.61 -12.81
N LEU A 52 13.28 -0.22 -11.77
CA LEU A 52 12.19 -0.11 -10.80
C LEU A 52 12.24 1.25 -10.08
N LEU A 53 13.42 1.72 -9.70
CA LEU A 53 13.56 3.06 -9.07
C LEU A 53 13.17 4.21 -10.01
N LYS A 54 13.37 4.08 -11.32
CA LYS A 54 12.86 5.07 -12.29
C LYS A 54 11.33 5.04 -12.37
N LYS A 55 10.73 3.85 -12.32
CA LYS A 55 9.26 3.68 -12.28
C LYS A 55 8.66 4.26 -11.00
N PHE A 56 9.29 4.03 -9.84
CA PHE A 56 8.93 4.69 -8.59
C PHE A 56 8.97 6.22 -8.70
N ARG A 57 10.05 6.81 -9.23
CA ARG A 57 10.13 8.27 -9.42
C ARG A 57 8.99 8.81 -10.29
N LYS A 58 8.65 8.09 -11.37
CA LYS A 58 7.52 8.45 -12.24
C LYS A 58 6.19 8.37 -11.47
N ALA A 59 5.97 7.30 -10.73
CA ALA A 59 4.77 7.07 -9.92
C ALA A 59 4.59 8.17 -8.85
N PHE A 60 5.63 8.49 -8.08
CA PHE A 60 5.61 9.55 -7.07
C PHE A 60 5.30 10.92 -7.69
N ARG A 61 5.88 11.24 -8.85
CA ARG A 61 5.64 12.52 -9.55
C ARG A 61 4.19 12.64 -10.03
N LEU A 62 3.61 11.57 -10.56
CA LEU A 62 2.27 11.59 -11.15
C LEU A 62 1.16 11.54 -10.10
N THR A 63 1.35 10.77 -9.04
CA THR A 63 0.35 10.63 -7.96
C THR A 63 0.44 11.72 -6.89
N ARG A 64 1.49 12.57 -6.94
CA ARG A 64 1.82 13.58 -5.92
C ARG A 64 1.97 12.97 -4.51
N PHE A 65 2.47 11.75 -4.47
CA PHE A 65 2.75 11.03 -3.23
C PHE A 65 4.09 11.53 -2.67
N PHE A 66 4.02 12.68 -2.00
CA PHE A 66 5.15 13.33 -1.34
C PHE A 66 5.18 12.95 0.14
N PRO A 67 6.35 12.87 0.80
CA PRO A 67 6.37 12.73 2.24
C PRO A 67 5.70 13.95 2.89
N PRO A 68 5.01 13.79 4.03
CA PRO A 68 4.49 14.92 4.79
C PRO A 68 5.63 15.87 5.15
N LYS A 69 5.37 17.18 5.05
CA LYS A 69 6.35 18.20 5.41
C LYS A 69 6.41 18.24 6.94
N PHE A 70 7.55 17.87 7.53
CA PHE A 70 7.74 17.95 8.98
C PHE A 70 7.43 19.38 9.45
N ILE A 71 6.41 19.52 10.29
CA ILE A 71 6.16 20.73 11.09
C ILE A 71 6.99 20.59 12.37
N ASN A 72 7.68 21.65 12.77
CA ASN A 72 8.60 21.76 13.92
C ASN A 72 7.92 21.60 15.30
N ASN A 73 6.96 20.70 15.47
CA ASN A 73 6.34 20.44 16.77
C ASN A 73 6.98 19.19 17.39
N PRO A 74 7.80 19.34 18.45
CA PRO A 74 8.36 18.21 19.17
C PRO A 74 7.24 17.51 19.96
N GLY A 75 6.71 16.40 19.44
CA GLY A 75 5.71 15.59 20.14
C GLY A 75 4.70 14.86 19.26
N GLU A 76 4.55 15.24 17.99
CA GLU A 76 3.72 14.53 17.02
C GLU A 76 4.58 13.98 15.88
N ASP A 77 5.53 13.10 16.21
CA ASP A 77 6.13 12.20 15.23
C ASP A 77 5.07 11.17 14.83
N GLN A 78 4.05 11.62 14.08
CA GLN A 78 3.05 10.77 13.48
C GLN A 78 3.78 9.75 12.60
N LEU A 79 3.47 8.46 12.79
CA LEU A 79 3.82 7.44 11.81
C LEU A 79 3.29 7.91 10.47
N THR A 80 4.21 8.13 9.52
CA THR A 80 3.93 8.63 8.18
C THR A 80 2.60 8.07 7.65
N ASP A 81 1.60 8.92 7.42
CA ASP A 81 0.28 8.54 6.89
C ASP A 81 0.34 7.81 5.53
N ARG A 82 1.53 7.79 4.93
CA ARG A 82 1.85 7.25 3.62
C ARG A 82 2.88 6.15 3.82
N MET A 83 2.50 4.92 3.50
CA MET A 83 3.35 3.74 3.67
C MET A 83 3.45 2.96 2.36
N VAL A 84 4.56 2.24 2.21
CA VAL A 84 4.79 1.33 1.07
C VAL A 84 4.84 -0.10 1.61
N TYR A 85 3.99 -0.97 1.09
CA TYR A 85 3.87 -2.38 1.47
C TYR A 85 4.40 -3.30 0.39
N VAL A 86 5.16 -4.29 0.80
CA VAL A 86 5.98 -5.14 -0.08
C VAL A 86 6.03 -6.57 0.46
N PRO A 87 6.07 -7.61 -0.40
CA PRO A 87 6.34 -9.00 0.01
C PRO A 87 7.82 -9.22 0.38
N GLY A 88 8.13 -10.33 1.04
CA GLY A 88 9.44 -10.63 1.64
C GLY A 88 10.57 -10.63 0.62
N ASP A 89 10.41 -11.34 -0.49
CA ASP A 89 11.44 -11.42 -1.54
C ASP A 89 11.79 -10.04 -2.14
N VAL A 90 10.79 -9.18 -2.28
CA VAL A 90 10.97 -7.82 -2.82
C VAL A 90 11.56 -6.90 -1.75
N TYR A 91 11.27 -7.14 -0.47
CA TYR A 91 11.89 -6.44 0.66
C TYR A 91 13.39 -6.75 0.74
N ASP A 92 13.75 -8.03 0.70
CA ASP A 92 15.14 -8.50 0.80
C ASP A 92 15.96 -8.05 -0.42
N SER A 93 15.42 -8.21 -1.63
CA SER A 93 16.11 -7.74 -2.85
C SER A 93 16.31 -6.22 -2.88
N LEU A 94 15.44 -5.44 -2.25
CA LEU A 94 15.66 -4.01 -2.07
C LEU A 94 16.75 -3.71 -1.04
N GLY A 95 16.88 -4.54 0.00
CA GLY A 95 18.01 -4.54 0.93
C GLY A 95 19.34 -4.82 0.21
N ASP A 96 19.41 -5.88 -0.59
CA ASP A 96 20.60 -6.20 -1.38
C ASP A 96 21.00 -5.07 -2.34
N MET A 97 20.02 -4.36 -2.91
CA MET A 97 20.29 -3.18 -3.75
C MET A 97 20.93 -2.03 -2.98
N LEU A 98 20.64 -1.90 -1.68
CA LEU A 98 21.25 -0.90 -0.81
C LEU A 98 22.69 -1.26 -0.53
N ASP A 99 22.94 -2.50 -0.14
CA ASP A 99 24.27 -2.98 0.20
C ASP A 99 25.20 -2.92 -1.02
N LYS A 100 24.71 -3.31 -2.22
CA LYS A 100 25.45 -3.17 -3.49
C LYS A 100 25.82 -1.73 -3.84
N ARG A 101 25.08 -0.74 -3.35
CA ARG A 101 25.37 0.69 -3.57
C ARG A 101 26.35 1.25 -2.56
N ASP A 102 26.43 0.65 -1.38
CA ASP A 102 27.36 1.07 -0.34
C ASP A 102 28.77 0.53 -0.63
N ASP A 103 28.86 -0.70 -1.15
CA ASP A 103 30.13 -1.39 -1.40
C ASP A 103 30.89 -0.89 -2.66
N ASN A 104 30.19 -0.22 -3.58
CA ASN A 104 30.79 0.34 -4.81
C ASN A 104 31.07 1.84 -4.64
N SER A 105 32.29 2.16 -4.20
CA SER A 105 32.84 3.50 -3.92
C SER A 105 32.92 4.43 -5.16
N GLN A 106 31.77 4.73 -5.76
CA GLN A 106 31.54 5.84 -6.68
C GLN A 106 31.00 7.02 -5.87
N PRO A 107 31.39 8.29 -6.17
CA PRO A 107 31.06 9.45 -5.35
C PRO A 107 29.55 9.56 -5.11
N GLN A 108 29.17 9.23 -3.87
CA GLN A 108 27.82 9.01 -3.38
C GLN A 108 27.05 10.33 -3.14
N ASP A 109 27.21 11.34 -4.00
CA ASP A 109 26.56 12.64 -3.76
C ASP A 109 26.28 13.52 -5.00
N LEU A 110 25.90 12.92 -6.14
CA LEU A 110 25.46 13.75 -7.28
C LEU A 110 24.39 13.10 -8.17
N MET A 111 23.23 12.72 -7.62
CA MET A 111 21.95 12.78 -8.34
C MET A 111 20.72 12.45 -7.46
N GLY A 112 20.15 13.48 -6.86
CA GLY A 112 18.70 13.72 -6.76
C GLY A 112 17.77 12.57 -6.32
N GLY A 113 17.50 12.51 -5.01
CA GLY A 113 16.11 12.59 -4.53
C GLY A 113 15.34 11.30 -4.26
N VAL A 114 15.89 10.11 -4.48
CA VAL A 114 15.32 8.88 -3.92
C VAL A 114 16.43 8.16 -3.18
N ARG A 115 16.63 8.57 -1.92
CA ARG A 115 17.46 7.81 -1.01
C ARG A 115 16.62 6.62 -0.59
N VAL A 116 17.01 5.43 -1.04
CA VAL A 116 16.71 4.24 -0.26
C VAL A 116 17.69 4.27 0.90
N ARG A 117 17.21 4.44 2.14
CA ARG A 117 18.08 4.44 3.33
C ARG A 117 17.66 3.30 4.22
N ILE A 118 18.61 2.60 4.81
CA ILE A 118 18.35 1.75 5.97
C ILE A 118 18.42 2.67 7.19
N ASN A 119 17.35 2.70 8.00
CA ASN A 119 17.42 3.37 9.30
C ASN A 119 18.19 2.49 10.30
N GLU A 120 18.59 3.00 11.46
CA GLU A 120 19.34 2.23 12.48
C GLU A 120 18.63 0.92 12.91
N ASN A 121 17.33 0.77 12.60
CA ASN A 121 16.52 -0.41 12.83
C ASN A 121 16.46 -1.41 11.66
N GLY A 122 17.27 -1.25 10.60
CA GLY A 122 17.30 -2.21 9.48
C GLY A 122 16.17 -2.10 8.45
N VAL A 123 15.34 -1.04 8.53
CA VAL A 123 14.19 -0.85 7.63
C VAL A 123 14.58 0.01 6.41
N PRO A 124 14.31 -0.43 5.16
CA PRO A 124 14.56 0.35 3.96
C PRO A 124 13.49 1.44 3.75
N PHE A 125 13.92 2.64 3.36
CA PHE A 125 13.06 3.81 3.15
C PHE A 125 13.12 4.29 1.71
N VAL A 126 12.08 4.23 0.89
CA VAL A 126 12.10 4.83 -0.46
C VAL A 126 11.60 6.28 -0.41
N ASN A 127 12.45 7.25 -0.78
CA ASN A 127 12.05 8.67 -0.88
C ASN A 127 11.42 9.21 0.43
N GLY A 128 11.99 8.83 1.57
CA GLY A 128 11.50 9.20 2.90
C GLY A 128 10.28 8.44 3.39
N HIS A 129 9.78 7.45 2.65
CA HIS A 129 8.68 6.59 3.08
C HIS A 129 9.22 5.25 3.59
N PRO A 130 8.81 4.79 4.78
CA PRO A 130 9.19 3.46 5.25
C PRO A 130 8.54 2.38 4.37
N ILE A 131 9.31 1.33 4.10
CA ILE A 131 8.78 0.12 3.49
C ILE A 131 8.48 -0.89 4.58
N VAL A 132 7.27 -1.43 4.54
CA VAL A 132 6.76 -2.38 5.52
C VAL A 132 6.52 -3.71 4.83
N TYR A 133 7.15 -4.76 5.34
CA TYR A 133 6.89 -6.12 4.93
C TYR A 133 5.52 -6.59 5.43
N ILE A 134 4.75 -7.25 4.57
CA ILE A 134 3.49 -7.91 4.93
C ILE A 134 3.53 -9.39 4.50
N PRO A 135 3.38 -10.35 5.43
CA PRO A 135 3.50 -11.78 5.12
C PRO A 135 2.37 -12.33 4.24
N TYR A 136 1.21 -11.69 4.24
CA TYR A 136 0.10 -12.09 3.36
C TYR A 136 0.40 -11.88 1.88
N LEU A 137 1.28 -10.94 1.54
CA LEU A 137 1.63 -10.63 0.15
C LEU A 137 2.55 -11.67 -0.49
N ASP A 138 3.22 -12.52 0.31
CA ASP A 138 4.16 -13.54 -0.20
C ASP A 138 3.47 -14.65 -0.99
N ASN A 139 2.17 -14.83 -0.75
CA ASN A 139 1.36 -15.82 -1.47
C ASN A 139 0.74 -15.26 -2.76
N ASP A 140 0.92 -13.97 -3.07
CA ASP A 140 0.39 -13.35 -4.28
C ASP A 140 1.36 -13.58 -5.45
N GLN A 141 0.87 -14.25 -6.50
CA GLN A 141 1.64 -14.54 -7.72
C GLN A 141 2.23 -13.28 -8.38
N TYR A 142 1.63 -12.11 -8.19
CA TYR A 142 2.07 -10.87 -8.82
C TYR A 142 3.10 -10.07 -8.01
N ASN A 143 3.55 -10.55 -6.85
CA ASN A 143 4.49 -9.86 -5.94
C ASN A 143 4.26 -8.33 -5.90
N PRO A 144 3.06 -7.86 -5.51
CA PRO A 144 2.70 -6.46 -5.67
C PRO A 144 3.42 -5.55 -4.67
N ILE A 145 3.82 -4.37 -5.13
CA ILE A 145 4.26 -3.26 -4.28
C ILE A 145 3.13 -2.24 -4.19
N TYR A 146 2.59 -2.04 -2.99
CA TYR A 146 1.48 -1.12 -2.72
C TYR A 146 1.96 0.14 -2.01
N ALA A 147 1.82 1.31 -2.63
CA ALA A 147 1.93 2.59 -1.93
C ALA A 147 0.53 3.05 -1.53
N VAL A 148 0.28 3.28 -0.24
CA VAL A 148 -1.04 3.64 0.30
C VAL A 148 -0.96 4.90 1.15
N ASP A 149 -1.91 5.81 0.94
CA ASP A 149 -2.15 7.00 1.75
C ASP A 149 -3.37 6.76 2.66
N TRP A 150 -3.10 6.48 3.93
CA TRP A 150 -4.11 6.21 4.97
C TRP A 150 -4.96 7.45 5.31
N THR A 151 -4.52 8.66 4.94
CA THR A 151 -5.39 9.84 5.09
C THR A 151 -6.63 9.76 4.17
N LYS A 152 -6.52 9.04 3.05
CA LYS A 152 -7.56 8.93 2.01
C LYS A 152 -8.28 7.59 2.01
N LEU A 153 -7.61 6.54 2.46
CA LEU A 153 -8.17 5.22 2.67
C LEU A 153 -8.45 5.05 4.16
N ARG A 154 -9.68 5.34 4.56
CA ARG A 154 -10.10 5.34 5.96
C ARG A 154 -11.06 4.20 6.23
N THR A 155 -10.88 3.51 7.35
CA THR A 155 -11.90 2.58 7.85
C THR A 155 -13.00 3.39 8.52
N VAL A 156 -14.23 3.23 8.05
CA VAL A 156 -15.42 3.82 8.65
C VAL A 156 -16.16 2.70 9.37
N VAL A 157 -16.45 2.94 10.64
CA VAL A 157 -17.26 2.05 11.46
C VAL A 157 -18.61 2.70 11.68
N GLN A 158 -19.67 1.90 11.65
CA GLN A 158 -20.98 2.35 12.08
C GLN A 158 -20.96 2.61 13.59
N ASP A 159 -21.51 3.75 14.01
CA ASP A 159 -21.62 4.11 15.42
C ASP A 159 -22.38 3.01 16.20
N GLY A 160 -21.85 2.60 17.35
CA GLY A 160 -22.38 1.49 18.16
C GLY A 160 -22.12 0.06 17.61
N TYR A 161 -21.19 -0.10 16.66
CA TYR A 161 -20.85 -1.42 16.10
C TYR A 161 -19.32 -1.67 16.03
N TRP A 162 -18.52 -0.97 16.83
CA TRP A 162 -17.09 -1.25 16.96
C TRP A 162 -16.75 -1.87 18.31
N MET A 163 -16.60 -3.19 18.34
CA MET A 163 -16.18 -3.92 19.55
C MET A 163 -17.11 -3.63 20.74
N GLU A 164 -18.42 -3.46 20.47
CA GLU A 164 -19.40 -3.29 21.52
C GLU A 164 -19.79 -4.67 22.05
N GLU A 165 -19.44 -4.91 23.31
CA GLU A 165 -19.81 -6.13 24.03
C GLU A 165 -21.22 -5.97 24.59
N LYS A 166 -22.11 -6.89 24.24
CA LYS A 166 -23.44 -6.94 24.85
C LYS A 166 -23.37 -7.55 26.24
N ALA A 167 -24.32 -7.16 27.10
CA ALA A 167 -24.45 -7.71 28.44
C ALA A 167 -24.49 -9.25 28.41
N PRO A 168 -23.83 -9.93 29.36
CA PRO A 168 -23.74 -11.38 29.38
C PRO A 168 -25.13 -12.00 29.54
N MET A 169 -25.51 -12.87 28.60
CA MET A 169 -26.77 -13.61 28.65
C MET A 169 -26.51 -15.09 28.97
N LYS A 170 -27.45 -15.73 29.67
CA LYS A 170 -27.41 -17.19 29.83
C LYS A 170 -27.67 -17.84 28.49
N SER A 171 -26.83 -18.82 28.12
CA SER A 171 -27.03 -19.60 26.92
C SER A 171 -28.38 -20.35 26.99
N PRO A 172 -29.21 -20.33 25.94
CA PRO A 172 -30.47 -21.09 25.93
C PRO A 172 -30.25 -22.61 26.03
N THR A 173 -29.06 -23.08 25.65
CA THR A 173 -28.76 -24.51 25.45
C THR A 173 -27.99 -25.13 26.61
N GLN A 174 -27.26 -24.33 27.40
CA GLN A 174 -26.41 -24.83 28.48
C GLN A 174 -26.53 -23.96 29.72
N HIS A 175 -26.99 -24.57 30.83
CA HIS A 175 -27.28 -23.87 32.08
C HIS A 175 -26.04 -23.32 32.81
N THR A 176 -24.83 -23.75 32.44
CA THR A 176 -23.55 -23.34 33.03
C THR A 176 -22.74 -22.37 32.16
N VAL A 177 -23.23 -22.00 30.96
CA VAL A 177 -22.49 -21.16 30.02
C VAL A 177 -23.12 -19.78 29.89
N LEU A 178 -22.28 -18.75 30.02
CA LEU A 178 -22.60 -17.37 29.67
C LEU A 178 -22.06 -17.05 28.28
N VAL A 179 -22.88 -16.38 27.47
CA VAL A 179 -22.52 -15.95 26.11
C VAL A 179 -22.48 -14.44 26.10
N VAL A 180 -21.38 -13.89 25.60
CA VAL A 180 -21.21 -12.47 25.30
C VAL A 180 -21.04 -12.37 23.79
N TYR A 181 -21.88 -11.56 23.15
CA TYR A 181 -21.74 -11.27 21.73
C TYR A 181 -20.95 -9.98 21.57
N VAL A 182 -19.97 -10.01 20.67
CA VAL A 182 -19.18 -8.86 20.25
C VAL A 182 -19.62 -8.51 18.83
N ASP A 183 -20.25 -7.34 18.67
CA ASP A 183 -20.72 -6.88 17.38
C ASP A 183 -19.67 -5.97 16.73
N GLY A 184 -19.31 -6.28 15.49
CA GLY A 184 -18.28 -5.58 14.71
C GLY A 184 -18.74 -5.37 13.28
N ARG A 185 -18.91 -4.12 12.84
CA ARG A 185 -19.16 -3.79 11.42
C ARG A 185 -18.25 -2.66 10.97
N CYS A 186 -17.45 -2.89 9.94
CA CYS A 186 -16.61 -1.87 9.34
C CYS A 186 -16.69 -1.91 7.81
N CYS A 187 -16.45 -0.76 7.19
CA CYS A 187 -16.21 -0.65 5.76
C CYS A 187 -14.98 0.22 5.50
N ILE A 188 -14.33 0.00 4.36
CA ILE A 188 -13.19 0.81 3.94
C ILE A 188 -13.71 1.87 2.96
N LEU A 189 -13.54 3.13 3.30
CA LEU A 189 -13.87 4.29 2.49
C LEU A 189 -12.62 4.80 1.78
N CYS A 190 -12.71 4.99 0.46
CA CYS A 190 -11.68 5.66 -0.33
C CYS A 190 -12.23 7.00 -0.87
N LEU A 191 -11.70 8.12 -0.36
CA LEU A 191 -12.16 9.46 -0.76
C LEU A 191 -11.72 9.82 -2.18
N ASN A 192 -10.54 9.39 -2.60
CA ASN A 192 -10.03 9.66 -3.94
C ASN A 192 -9.01 8.59 -4.37
N ARG A 193 -9.46 7.68 -5.24
CA ARG A 193 -8.67 6.54 -5.73
C ARG A 193 -7.37 6.94 -6.43
N ARG A 194 -7.35 8.06 -7.15
CA ARG A 194 -6.20 8.50 -7.97
C ARG A 194 -5.03 8.99 -7.14
N THR A 195 -5.31 9.49 -5.94
CA THR A 195 -4.28 10.05 -5.05
C THR A 195 -4.14 9.24 -3.76
N ALA A 196 -4.93 8.18 -3.60
CA ALA A 196 -4.84 7.25 -2.48
C ALA A 196 -3.59 6.38 -2.52
N GLY A 197 -2.91 6.29 -3.66
CA GLY A 197 -1.75 5.41 -3.78
C GLY A 197 -1.39 5.04 -5.20
N PHE A 198 -0.53 4.04 -5.35
CA PHE A 198 -0.25 3.38 -6.62
C PHE A 198 0.20 1.94 -6.40
N VAL A 199 0.19 1.14 -7.46
CA VAL A 199 0.57 -0.28 -7.40
C VAL A 199 1.60 -0.60 -8.47
N LEU A 200 2.62 -1.38 -8.12
CA LEU A 200 3.54 -1.98 -9.07
C LEU A 200 3.42 -3.50 -9.00
N HIS A 201 3.22 -4.18 -10.13
CA HIS A 201 3.09 -5.64 -10.18
C HIS A 201 4.30 -6.28 -10.87
N LEU A 202 4.68 -7.49 -10.48
CA LEU A 202 5.65 -8.29 -11.23
C LEU A 202 5.07 -8.63 -12.61
N ALA A 203 5.84 -8.36 -13.67
CA ALA A 203 5.50 -8.76 -15.03
C ALA A 203 5.60 -10.28 -15.15
N HIS A 204 4.52 -10.92 -15.61
CA HIS A 204 4.50 -12.33 -16.01
C HIS A 204 4.57 -12.44 -17.54
#